data_AF-A0A3P9LQR0-F1
#
_entry.id   AF-A0A3P9LQR0-F1
#
_cell.length_a   1.000
_cell.length_b   1.000
_cell.length_c   1.000
_cell.angle_alpha   90.00
_cell.angle_beta   90.00
_cell.angle_gamma   90.00
#
_symmetry.space_group_name_H-M   'P 1'
#
loop_
_entity.id
_entity.type
_entity.pdbx_description
1 polymer ?
#
loop_
_entity_poly.entity_id
_entity_poly.type
_entity_poly.pdbx_seq_one_letter_code
_entity_poly.pdbx_strand_id
1 'polypeptide(L)'
;MFGSMDPPENVYALIPKEEEEIQKPPRYVSSFHPAVVSENKQIKDVMRTMGPAKVELPSPDKYLKKRCKELQLPEQSHGSKGVSRVCALTQRRPPVPARTDRPPMGQTKGGFIKPAVMAPLKPTPVSVDSHKGHKQLLETSGLVPKYVTKKDYGEVPAYLQRRSEARWRSQEEHARLEKEQEEQEAMQQLTEEERQAALQHLKKKWDALHEEYQRLPLIIETMSKKAFKKSLEDAMNQLDKDICLLEKFPIIYITKN
;
A
#
# COMPACT_ATOMS: atom_id res chain seq x y z
N MET A 1 21.57 52.65 15.12
CA MET A 1 23.00 53.00 15.09
C MET A 1 23.80 51.77 15.48
N PHE A 2 24.44 51.11 14.51
CA PHE A 2 25.62 50.28 14.69
C PHE A 2 26.45 50.48 13.43
N GLY A 3 27.55 51.23 13.54
CA GLY A 3 28.47 51.47 12.43
C GLY A 3 29.32 50.23 12.18
N SER A 4 29.46 49.84 10.91
CA SER A 4 30.46 48.86 10.50
C SER A 4 31.84 49.48 10.70
N MET A 5 32.60 48.98 11.68
CA MET A 5 34.03 49.26 11.73
C MET A 5 34.72 48.36 10.71
N ASP A 6 35.27 48.98 9.68
CA ASP A 6 36.20 48.31 8.79
C ASP A 6 37.50 48.02 9.57
N PRO A 7 38.09 46.81 9.44
CA PRO A 7 39.29 46.45 10.18
C PRO A 7 40.49 47.30 9.74
N PRO A 8 41.47 47.56 10.63
CA PRO A 8 42.64 48.36 10.32
C PRO A 8 43.45 47.73 9.17
N GLU A 9 43.79 48.54 8.17
CA GLU A 9 44.51 48.11 6.96
C GLU A 9 45.83 47.41 7.32
N ASN A 10 46.02 46.19 6.82
CA ASN A 10 47.21 45.38 7.05
C ASN A 10 47.83 44.96 5.72
N VAL A 11 49.08 45.41 5.47
CA VAL A 11 49.82 45.17 4.22
C VAL A 11 49.99 43.68 3.92
N TYR A 12 50.06 42.82 4.94
CA TYR A 12 50.18 41.37 4.76
C TYR A 12 48.87 40.68 4.37
N ALA A 13 47.73 41.39 4.40
CA ALA A 13 46.41 40.88 4.02
C ALA A 13 45.96 41.36 2.61
N LEU A 14 46.84 42.03 1.85
CA LEU A 14 46.54 42.56 0.52
C LEU A 14 46.32 41.47 -0.55
N ILE A 15 46.92 40.29 -0.36
CA ILE A 15 46.73 39.14 -1.23
C ILE A 15 45.71 38.21 -0.55
N PRO A 16 44.50 38.04 -1.13
CA PRO A 16 43.54 37.09 -0.59
C PRO A 16 44.19 35.71 -0.52
N LYS A 17 44.13 35.07 0.65
CA LYS A 17 44.53 33.66 0.76
C LYS A 17 43.57 32.85 -0.08
N GLU A 18 44.10 32.00 -0.96
CA GLU A 18 43.30 31.09 -1.75
C GLU A 18 42.55 30.16 -0.78
N GLU A 19 41.24 30.35 -0.68
CA GLU A 19 40.40 29.49 0.16
C GLU A 19 40.39 28.10 -0.49
N GLU A 20 41.04 27.13 0.15
CA GLU A 20 40.95 25.75 -0.30
C GLU A 20 39.47 25.31 -0.23
N GLU A 21 38.84 25.14 -1.40
CA GLU A 21 37.45 24.66 -1.45
C GLU A 21 37.38 23.27 -0.82
N ILE A 22 36.85 23.21 0.41
CA ILE A 22 36.66 21.95 1.13
C ILE A 22 35.62 21.12 0.35
N GLN A 23 36.09 20.16 -0.44
CA GLN A 23 35.22 19.22 -1.13
C GLN A 23 34.50 18.36 -0.10
N LYS A 24 33.18 18.55 0.01
CA LYS A 24 32.34 17.76 0.92
C LYS A 24 32.45 16.28 0.53
N PRO A 25 32.65 15.36 1.49
CA PRO A 25 32.74 13.95 1.16
C PRO A 25 31.42 13.47 0.54
N PRO A 26 31.49 12.46 -0.34
CA PRO A 26 30.29 11.88 -0.93
C PRO A 26 29.36 11.35 0.16
N ARG A 27 28.06 11.51 -0.06
CA ARG A 27 27.03 11.04 0.87
C ARG A 27 27.13 9.52 1.02
N TYR A 28 27.07 9.05 2.27
CA TYR A 28 27.01 7.61 2.57
C TYR A 28 25.77 6.97 1.92
N VAL A 29 25.97 5.84 1.25
CA VAL A 29 24.90 4.99 0.73
C VAL A 29 25.06 3.60 1.34
N SER A 30 23.97 3.06 1.90
CA SER A 30 23.96 1.72 2.50
C SER A 30 24.25 0.64 1.46
N SER A 31 25.00 -0.39 1.87
CA SER A 31 25.28 -1.58 1.04
C SER A 31 24.01 -2.32 0.61
N PHE A 32 22.91 -2.16 1.35
CA PHE A 32 21.62 -2.80 1.07
C PHE A 32 20.70 -1.97 0.17
N HIS A 33 21.07 -0.72 -0.14
CA HIS A 33 20.30 0.16 -1.01
C HIS A 33 19.93 -0.47 -2.38
N PRO A 34 20.85 -1.11 -3.13
CA PRO A 34 20.49 -1.72 -4.42
C PRO A 34 19.48 -2.87 -4.31
N ALA A 35 19.52 -3.65 -3.22
CA ALA A 35 18.56 -4.73 -2.98
C ALA A 35 17.15 -4.17 -2.72
N VAL A 36 17.05 -3.18 -1.83
CA VAL A 36 15.79 -2.50 -1.50
C VAL A 36 15.16 -1.83 -2.73
N VAL A 37 15.97 -1.21 -3.59
CA VAL A 37 15.49 -0.60 -4.85
C VAL A 37 14.94 -1.67 -5.80
N SER A 38 15.58 -2.84 -5.87
CA SER A 38 15.17 -3.94 -6.74
C SER A 38 13.86 -4.59 -6.26
N GLU A 39 13.73 -4.83 -4.96
CA GLU A 39 12.49 -5.36 -4.35
C GLU A 39 11.31 -4.41 -4.57
N ASN A 40 11.50 -3.11 -4.33
CA ASN A 40 10.44 -2.11 -4.54
C ASN A 40 10.01 -1.96 -6.01
N LYS A 41 10.90 -2.26 -6.97
CA LYS A 41 10.59 -2.26 -8.41
C LYS A 41 9.85 -3.52 -8.84
N GLN A 42 10.19 -4.69 -8.28
CA GLN A 42 9.55 -5.96 -8.63
C GLN A 42 8.07 -6.03 -8.22
N ILE A 43 7.67 -5.30 -7.18
CA ILE A 43 6.29 -5.32 -6.65
C ILE A 43 5.32 -4.47 -7.50
N LYS A 44 5.80 -3.78 -8.54
CA LYS A 44 5.00 -2.83 -9.33
C LYS A 44 4.76 -3.36 -10.75
N ASP A 45 3.55 -3.86 -11.00
CA ASP A 45 3.07 -4.02 -12.38
C ASP A 45 2.98 -2.64 -13.05
N VAL A 46 3.50 -2.52 -14.27
CA VAL A 46 3.69 -1.26 -15.00
C VAL A 46 2.39 -0.43 -15.14
N MET A 47 1.23 -1.08 -15.07
CA MET A 47 -0.09 -0.48 -15.29
C MET A 47 -1.15 -0.97 -14.28
N ARG A 48 -0.75 -1.18 -13.01
CA ARG A 48 -1.65 -1.76 -11.97
C ARG A 48 -2.86 -0.89 -11.63
N THR A 49 -2.68 0.44 -11.57
CA THR A 49 -3.72 1.36 -11.10
C THR A 49 -4.62 1.86 -12.23
N MET A 50 -4.03 2.22 -13.39
CA MET A 50 -4.76 2.64 -14.58
C MET A 50 -4.14 1.92 -15.79
N GLY A 51 -5.00 1.47 -16.72
CA GLY A 51 -4.57 0.83 -17.96
C GLY A 51 -3.84 1.80 -18.93
N PRO A 52 -3.33 1.30 -20.06
CA PRO A 52 -2.63 2.12 -21.02
C PRO A 52 -3.57 3.15 -21.67
N ALA A 53 -3.09 4.38 -21.85
CA ALA A 53 -3.88 5.50 -22.40
C ALA A 53 -4.42 5.23 -23.82
N LYS A 54 -3.68 4.43 -24.60
CA LYS A 54 -4.12 3.92 -25.90
C LYS A 54 -3.83 2.42 -25.95
N VAL A 55 -4.89 1.62 -25.89
CA VAL A 55 -4.79 0.16 -26.03
C VAL A 55 -4.50 -0.16 -27.48
N GLU A 56 -3.38 -0.82 -27.74
CA GLU A 56 -3.07 -1.33 -29.08
C GLU A 56 -4.06 -2.44 -29.43
N LEU A 57 -4.84 -2.22 -30.49
CA LEU A 57 -5.78 -3.21 -30.99
C LEU A 57 -4.99 -4.34 -31.67
N PRO A 58 -5.30 -5.62 -31.39
CA PRO A 58 -4.66 -6.72 -32.08
C PRO A 58 -4.98 -6.66 -33.57
N SER A 59 -3.95 -6.78 -34.41
CA SER A 59 -4.13 -6.91 -35.86
C SER A 59 -5.04 -8.12 -36.16
N PRO A 60 -6.00 -7.99 -37.10
CA PRO A 60 -6.95 -9.05 -37.44
C PRO A 60 -6.28 -10.35 -37.93
N ASP A 61 -5.04 -10.28 -38.41
CA ASP A 61 -4.24 -11.45 -38.80
C ASP A 61 -3.73 -12.28 -37.61
N LYS A 62 -3.68 -11.67 -36.41
CA LYS A 62 -3.18 -12.28 -35.16
C LYS A 62 -4.33 -12.73 -34.25
N TYR A 63 -5.32 -13.41 -34.83
CA TYR A 63 -6.41 -14.00 -34.06
C TYR A 63 -5.94 -15.16 -33.18
N LEU A 64 -6.65 -15.40 -32.07
CA LEU A 64 -6.34 -16.48 -31.13
C LEU A 64 -6.58 -17.84 -31.79
N LYS A 65 -5.52 -18.65 -31.96
CA LYS A 65 -5.63 -20.02 -32.48
C LYS A 65 -5.89 -21.01 -31.32
N LYS A 66 -6.40 -22.19 -31.67
CA LYS A 66 -6.67 -23.27 -30.71
C LYS A 66 -5.37 -23.62 -29.96
N ARG A 67 -5.42 -23.68 -28.62
CA ARG A 67 -4.29 -23.97 -27.70
C ARG A 67 -3.20 -22.89 -27.56
N CYS A 68 -3.41 -21.65 -28.02
CA CYS A 68 -2.40 -20.58 -27.87
C CYS A 68 -2.09 -20.14 -26.43
N LYS A 69 -3.01 -20.34 -25.49
CA LYS A 69 -2.84 -19.98 -24.06
C LYS A 69 -2.51 -21.17 -23.17
N GLU A 70 -2.38 -22.36 -23.77
CA GLU A 70 -2.07 -23.56 -23.01
C GLU A 70 -0.58 -23.54 -22.66
N LEU A 71 -0.28 -23.60 -21.35
CA LEU A 71 1.10 -23.69 -20.87
C LEU A 71 1.69 -25.00 -21.39
N GLN A 72 2.62 -24.90 -22.32
CA GLN A 72 3.40 -26.03 -22.81
C GLN A 72 4.27 -26.52 -21.65
N LEU A 73 3.80 -27.55 -20.94
CA LEU A 73 4.63 -28.27 -19.99
C LEU A 73 5.79 -28.90 -20.77
N PRO A 74 7.04 -28.78 -20.30
CA PRO A 74 8.16 -29.44 -20.93
C PRO A 74 7.85 -30.92 -21.10
N GLU A 75 8.02 -31.43 -22.32
CA GLU A 75 7.81 -32.84 -22.61
C GLU A 75 8.74 -33.65 -21.70
N GLN A 76 8.16 -34.55 -20.89
CA GLN A 76 8.97 -35.41 -20.03
C GLN A 76 9.77 -36.32 -20.93
N SER A 77 11.02 -35.96 -21.20
CA SER A 77 11.91 -36.79 -22.00
C SER A 77 11.95 -38.18 -21.37
N HIS A 78 11.47 -39.19 -22.07
CA HIS A 78 11.52 -40.60 -21.64
C HIS A 78 12.96 -41.14 -21.52
N GLY A 79 13.98 -40.28 -21.63
CA GLY A 79 15.41 -40.59 -21.53
C GLY A 79 16.15 -40.00 -20.33
N SER A 80 15.55 -39.14 -19.49
CA SER A 80 16.25 -38.58 -18.32
C SER A 80 15.73 -39.13 -17.00
N LYS A 81 16.02 -40.41 -16.74
CA LYS A 81 16.12 -40.93 -15.38
C LYS A 81 17.29 -40.23 -14.68
N GLY A 82 17.15 -38.97 -14.25
CA GLY A 82 18.21 -38.31 -13.49
C GLY A 82 18.30 -36.80 -13.51
N VAL A 83 17.37 -36.03 -14.09
CA VAL A 83 17.36 -34.58 -13.82
C VAL A 83 16.67 -34.35 -12.49
N SER A 84 17.50 -34.48 -11.46
CA SER A 84 17.25 -34.07 -10.09
C SER A 84 16.57 -32.70 -10.10
N ARG A 85 15.27 -32.67 -9.76
CA ARG A 85 14.71 -31.48 -9.13
C ARG A 85 15.67 -31.13 -8.00
N VAL A 86 16.24 -29.94 -8.03
CA VAL A 86 17.20 -29.44 -7.05
C VAL A 86 16.51 -29.38 -5.68
N CYS A 87 16.43 -30.53 -5.04
CA CYS A 87 15.97 -30.75 -3.69
C CYS A 87 16.79 -31.94 -3.22
N ALA A 88 17.94 -31.62 -2.63
CA ALA A 88 18.90 -32.58 -2.11
C ALA A 88 18.37 -33.23 -0.81
N LEU A 89 17.22 -33.90 -0.90
CA LEU A 89 16.76 -34.85 0.12
C LEU A 89 17.18 -36.25 -0.34
N THR A 90 18.50 -36.46 -0.39
CA THR A 90 19.12 -37.73 -0.79
C THR A 90 19.15 -38.70 0.39
N GLN A 91 17.99 -39.19 0.81
CA GLN A 91 17.87 -40.53 1.41
C GLN A 91 16.62 -41.19 0.85
N ARG A 92 16.78 -42.00 -0.20
CA ARG A 92 15.68 -42.83 -0.72
C ARG A 92 15.38 -43.91 0.30
N ARG A 93 14.13 -44.00 0.74
CA ARG A 93 13.63 -45.09 1.58
C ARG A 93 13.90 -46.43 0.87
N PRO A 94 14.30 -47.50 1.58
CA PRO A 94 14.52 -48.81 0.96
C PRO A 94 13.24 -49.29 0.28
N PRO A 95 13.34 -50.04 -0.84
CA PRO A 95 12.19 -50.56 -1.55
C PRO A 95 11.40 -51.51 -0.64
N VAL A 96 10.07 -51.45 -0.76
CA VAL A 96 9.16 -52.31 0.00
C VAL A 96 9.37 -53.77 -0.44
N PRO A 97 9.45 -54.73 0.50
CA PRO A 97 9.64 -56.14 0.16
C PRO A 97 8.53 -56.66 -0.76
N ALA A 98 8.89 -57.57 -1.68
CA ALA A 98 7.97 -58.11 -2.65
C ALA A 98 6.96 -59.07 -1.99
N ARG A 99 5.77 -59.22 -2.59
CA ARG A 99 4.69 -60.09 -2.07
C ARG A 99 5.08 -61.58 -1.97
N THR A 100 6.09 -62.00 -2.73
CA THR A 100 6.66 -63.35 -2.72
C THR A 100 7.77 -63.53 -1.68
N ASP A 101 8.24 -62.45 -1.07
CA ASP A 101 9.35 -62.48 -0.12
C ASP A 101 8.86 -63.03 1.23
N ARG A 102 9.46 -64.13 1.68
CA ARG A 102 9.07 -64.75 2.96
C ARG A 102 9.79 -63.99 4.08
N PRO A 103 9.07 -63.32 4.99
CA PRO A 103 9.73 -62.65 6.10
C PRO A 103 10.52 -63.68 6.93
N PRO A 104 11.62 -63.27 7.60
CA PRO A 104 12.34 -64.15 8.51
C PRO A 104 11.41 -64.53 9.66
N MET A 105 10.72 -65.65 9.50
CA MET A 105 9.86 -66.23 10.52
C MET A 105 10.76 -66.82 11.60
N GLY A 106 10.90 -66.11 12.71
CA GLY A 106 11.48 -66.66 13.93
C GLY A 106 10.78 -67.99 14.24
N GLN A 107 11.55 -69.05 14.45
CA GLN A 107 10.99 -70.34 14.84
C GLN A 107 10.30 -70.20 16.20
N THR A 108 8.98 -70.11 16.22
CA THR A 108 8.19 -70.13 17.45
C THR A 108 7.45 -71.46 17.57
N LYS A 109 8.19 -72.50 17.98
CA LYS A 109 7.56 -73.65 18.65
C LYS A 109 7.27 -73.25 20.10
N GLY A 110 6.20 -72.50 20.32
CA GLY A 110 5.72 -72.12 21.65
C GLY A 110 4.23 -71.84 21.59
N GLY A 111 3.45 -72.64 22.31
CA GLY A 111 1.98 -72.62 22.25
C GLY A 111 1.39 -71.24 22.53
N PHE A 112 0.61 -70.74 21.58
CA PHE A 112 -0.19 -69.53 21.75
C PHE A 112 -1.41 -69.86 22.61
N ILE A 113 -1.39 -69.42 23.86
CA ILE A 113 -2.62 -69.19 24.62
C ILE A 113 -3.33 -68.02 23.93
N LYS A 114 -4.58 -68.22 23.51
CA LYS A 114 -5.38 -67.22 22.78
C LYS A 114 -5.38 -65.89 23.57
N PRO A 115 -4.92 -64.77 23.00
CA PRO A 115 -5.01 -63.49 23.69
C PRO A 115 -6.49 -63.08 23.73
N ALA A 116 -7.00 -62.83 24.93
CA ALA A 116 -8.29 -62.17 25.11
C ALA A 116 -8.25 -60.81 24.39
N VAL A 117 -9.34 -60.48 23.69
CA VAL A 117 -9.53 -59.23 22.93
C VAL A 117 -9.70 -58.06 23.90
N MET A 118 -8.61 -57.68 24.56
CA MET A 118 -8.49 -56.41 25.27
C MET A 118 -7.39 -55.62 24.59
N ALA A 119 -7.77 -54.47 24.03
CA ALA A 119 -6.81 -53.52 23.50
C ALA A 119 -5.73 -53.25 24.56
N PRO A 120 -4.44 -53.16 24.20
CA PRO A 120 -3.40 -52.87 25.17
C PRO A 120 -3.68 -51.49 25.77
N LEU A 121 -4.09 -51.45 27.06
CA LEU A 121 -4.23 -50.21 27.80
C LEU A 121 -2.84 -49.57 27.84
N LYS A 122 -2.73 -48.33 27.35
CA LYS A 122 -1.50 -47.55 27.47
C LYS A 122 -1.16 -47.44 28.96
N PRO A 123 0.07 -47.74 29.38
CA PRO A 123 0.45 -47.64 30.79
C PRO A 123 0.32 -46.17 31.23
N THR A 124 -0.32 -45.95 32.37
CA THR A 124 -0.42 -44.61 32.98
C THR A 124 0.99 -44.14 33.37
N PRO A 125 1.35 -42.87 33.10
CA PRO A 125 2.66 -42.34 33.48
C PRO A 125 2.80 -42.30 35.01
N VAL A 126 3.85 -42.91 35.52
CA VAL A 126 4.11 -43.10 36.95
C VAL A 126 5.56 -42.71 37.22
N SER A 127 5.82 -41.91 38.25
CA SER A 127 7.16 -41.64 38.76
C SER A 127 7.55 -42.68 39.82
N VAL A 128 8.82 -43.09 39.81
CA VAL A 128 9.40 -43.98 40.82
C VAL A 128 10.61 -43.28 41.41
N ASP A 129 10.51 -42.92 42.68
CA ASP A 129 11.53 -42.13 43.38
C ASP A 129 12.35 -42.99 44.37
N SER A 130 11.73 -44.02 44.95
CA SER A 130 12.40 -44.89 45.92
C SER A 130 13.08 -46.09 45.27
N HIS A 131 14.28 -46.46 45.75
CA HIS A 131 14.95 -47.73 45.42
C HIS A 131 14.10 -48.96 45.74
N LYS A 132 13.10 -48.84 46.63
CA LYS A 132 12.12 -49.90 46.93
C LYS A 132 10.98 -50.00 45.90
N GLY A 133 10.99 -49.17 44.85
CA GLY A 133 10.00 -49.20 43.78
C GLY A 133 8.66 -48.52 44.11
N HIS A 134 8.62 -47.58 45.06
CA HIS A 134 7.40 -46.82 45.36
C HIS A 134 6.96 -46.00 44.13
N LYS A 135 5.74 -46.24 43.67
CA LYS A 135 5.16 -45.68 42.43
C LYS A 135 4.15 -44.59 42.77
N GLN A 136 4.34 -43.39 42.22
CA GLN A 136 3.38 -42.28 42.30
C GLN A 136 2.82 -41.96 40.92
N LEU A 137 1.49 -41.85 40.81
CA LEU A 137 0.84 -41.48 39.56
C LEU A 137 1.15 -40.01 39.23
N LEU A 138 1.61 -39.76 38.00
CA LEU A 138 2.14 -38.45 37.61
C LEU A 138 1.03 -37.37 37.53
N GLU A 139 -0.20 -37.77 37.27
CA GLU A 139 -1.37 -36.87 37.19
C GLU A 139 -1.78 -36.25 38.53
N THR A 140 -1.50 -36.94 39.65
CA THR A 140 -1.93 -36.51 41.01
C THR A 140 -0.76 -36.08 41.88
N SER A 141 0.48 -36.29 41.44
CA SER A 141 1.68 -36.01 42.23
C SER A 141 2.07 -34.53 42.30
N GLY A 142 1.41 -33.65 41.55
CA GLY A 142 1.75 -32.23 41.46
C GLY A 142 3.06 -31.94 40.70
N LEU A 143 3.73 -32.97 40.20
CA LEU A 143 4.94 -32.87 39.37
C LEU A 143 4.64 -32.34 37.97
N VAL A 144 3.38 -32.46 37.51
CA VAL A 144 2.91 -31.94 36.23
C VAL A 144 2.00 -30.73 36.47
N PRO A 145 2.35 -29.55 35.92
CA PRO A 145 1.50 -28.36 36.03
C PRO A 145 0.14 -28.58 35.35
N LYS A 146 -0.95 -28.45 36.13
CA LYS A 146 -2.31 -28.41 35.58
C LYS A 146 -2.67 -26.99 35.21
N TYR A 147 -2.64 -26.68 33.91
CA TYR A 147 -2.95 -25.35 33.43
C TYR A 147 -4.43 -24.98 33.55
N VAL A 148 -5.32 -25.96 33.69
CA VAL A 148 -6.76 -25.77 33.90
C VAL A 148 -7.07 -25.14 35.27
N THR A 149 -6.22 -25.38 36.27
CA THR A 149 -6.38 -24.84 37.63
C THR A 149 -5.59 -23.55 37.85
N LYS A 150 -5.17 -22.88 36.77
CA LYS A 150 -4.55 -21.55 36.87
C LYS A 150 -5.59 -20.53 37.35
N LYS A 151 -5.15 -19.54 38.13
CA LYS A 151 -6.01 -18.47 38.66
C LYS A 151 -6.64 -17.65 37.53
N ASP A 152 -5.83 -17.32 36.52
CA ASP A 152 -6.24 -16.47 35.40
C ASP A 152 -6.81 -17.31 34.22
N TYR A 153 -7.26 -18.54 34.50
CA TYR A 153 -7.77 -19.43 33.45
C TYR A 153 -9.12 -18.92 32.94
N GLY A 154 -9.18 -18.59 31.65
CA GLY A 154 -10.37 -18.02 31.02
C GLY A 154 -10.45 -16.49 31.07
N GLU A 155 -9.52 -15.82 31.75
CA GLU A 155 -9.42 -14.36 31.74
C GLU A 155 -8.57 -13.87 30.56
N VAL A 156 -8.93 -12.71 30.01
CA VAL A 156 -8.14 -12.06 28.94
C VAL A 156 -6.96 -11.34 29.58
N PRO A 157 -5.70 -11.69 29.23
CA PRO A 157 -4.53 -11.02 29.77
C PRO A 157 -4.54 -9.50 29.58
N ALA A 158 -4.10 -8.75 30.60
CA ALA A 158 -4.11 -7.29 30.61
C ALA A 158 -3.37 -6.66 29.40
N TYR A 159 -2.32 -7.30 28.88
CA TYR A 159 -1.60 -6.80 27.71
C TYR A 159 -2.44 -6.82 26.43
N LEU A 160 -3.37 -7.78 26.28
CA LEU A 160 -4.28 -7.85 25.14
C LEU A 160 -5.31 -6.73 25.18
N GLN A 161 -5.81 -6.40 26.38
CA GLN A 161 -6.70 -5.26 26.60
C GLN A 161 -6.02 -3.94 26.24
N ARG A 162 -4.78 -3.72 26.73
CA ARG A 162 -3.97 -2.55 26.35
C ARG A 162 -3.75 -2.46 24.84
N ARG A 163 -3.52 -3.60 24.17
CA ARG A 163 -3.33 -3.66 22.73
C ARG A 163 -4.62 -3.39 21.94
N SER A 164 -5.79 -3.83 22.42
CA SER A 164 -7.07 -3.47 21.80
C SER A 164 -7.38 -1.99 21.96
N GLU A 165 -7.16 -1.42 23.15
CA GLU A 165 -7.34 0.02 23.39
C GLU A 165 -6.41 0.87 22.52
N ALA A 166 -5.13 0.50 22.40
CA ALA A 166 -4.18 1.22 21.56
C ALA A 166 -4.60 1.20 20.08
N ARG A 167 -5.13 0.06 19.59
CA ARG A 167 -5.69 -0.03 18.24
C ARG A 167 -6.93 0.85 18.06
N TRP A 168 -7.84 0.83 19.03
CA TRP A 168 -9.04 1.66 19.02
C TRP A 168 -8.68 3.15 18.97
N ARG A 169 -7.77 3.61 19.85
CA ARG A 169 -7.29 4.99 19.86
C ARG A 169 -6.66 5.37 18.52
N SER A 170 -5.78 4.54 17.97
CA SER A 170 -5.17 4.81 16.66
C SER A 170 -6.22 4.91 15.54
N GLN A 171 -7.22 4.04 15.52
CA GLN A 171 -8.32 4.12 14.55
C GLN A 171 -9.14 5.40 14.72
N GLU A 172 -9.42 5.80 15.95
CA GLU A 172 -10.16 7.03 16.23
C GLU A 172 -9.38 8.28 15.78
N GLU A 173 -8.09 8.35 16.07
CA GLU A 173 -7.23 9.45 15.60
C GLU A 173 -7.15 9.50 14.07
N HIS A 174 -7.00 8.35 13.40
CA HIS A 174 -7.04 8.29 11.93
C HIS A 174 -8.38 8.80 11.38
N ALA A 175 -9.50 8.34 11.94
CA ALA A 175 -10.83 8.78 11.50
C ALA A 175 -11.07 10.28 11.75
N ARG A 176 -10.47 10.86 12.80
CA ARG A 176 -10.51 12.31 13.06
C ARG A 176 -9.71 13.08 12.00
N LEU A 177 -8.48 12.66 11.72
CA LEU A 177 -7.65 13.29 10.70
C LEU A 177 -8.29 13.20 9.31
N GLU A 178 -8.90 12.06 8.97
CA GLU A 178 -9.64 11.90 7.72
C GLU A 178 -10.81 12.88 7.64
N LYS A 179 -11.60 13.04 8.71
CA LYS A 179 -12.67 14.04 8.74
C LYS A 179 -12.17 15.47 8.63
N GLU A 180 -11.09 15.82 9.32
CA GLU A 180 -10.49 17.16 9.22
C GLU A 180 -9.95 17.43 7.81
N GLN A 181 -9.36 16.42 7.17
CA GLN A 181 -8.96 16.49 5.76
C GLN A 181 -10.16 16.63 4.86
N GLU A 182 -11.22 15.83 5.04
CA GLU A 182 -12.46 15.95 4.28
C GLU A 182 -13.10 17.33 4.46
N GLU A 183 -13.08 17.92 5.66
CA GLU A 183 -13.59 19.27 5.92
C GLU A 183 -12.71 20.36 5.30
N GLN A 184 -11.40 20.16 5.22
CA GLN A 184 -10.46 21.06 4.54
C GLN A 184 -10.53 20.95 3.02
N GLU A 185 -10.66 19.72 2.50
CA GLU A 185 -10.80 19.39 1.08
C GLU A 185 -12.22 19.63 0.58
N ALA A 186 -13.22 19.66 1.47
CA ALA A 186 -14.57 20.08 1.17
C ALA A 186 -14.52 21.54 0.74
N MET A 187 -14.35 21.73 -0.57
CA MET A 187 -14.46 23.00 -1.24
C MET A 187 -15.76 23.67 -0.78
N GLN A 188 -15.67 24.95 -0.44
CA GLN A 188 -16.83 25.66 0.09
C GLN A 188 -17.90 25.73 -1.01
N GLN A 189 -19.07 25.15 -0.74
CA GLN A 189 -20.20 25.28 -1.64
C GLN A 189 -20.74 26.70 -1.55
N LEU A 190 -20.89 27.34 -2.71
CA LEU A 190 -21.48 28.67 -2.82
C LEU A 190 -22.95 28.56 -2.46
N THR A 191 -23.41 29.33 -1.48
CA THR A 191 -24.82 29.31 -1.09
C THR A 191 -25.69 29.89 -2.19
N GLU A 192 -26.95 29.47 -2.30
CA GLU A 192 -27.85 29.95 -3.36
C GLU A 192 -28.05 31.47 -3.29
N GLU A 193 -28.02 32.06 -2.10
CA GLU A 193 -28.10 33.51 -1.90
C GLU A 193 -26.89 34.25 -2.50
N GLU A 194 -25.67 33.77 -2.21
CA GLU A 194 -24.43 34.30 -2.78
C GLU A 194 -24.40 34.14 -4.30
N ARG A 195 -24.93 33.04 -4.81
CA ARG A 195 -25.02 32.76 -6.26
C ARG A 195 -25.92 33.77 -6.94
N GLN A 196 -27.10 34.00 -6.38
CA GLN A 196 -28.04 34.99 -6.89
C GLN A 196 -27.47 36.40 -6.82
N ALA A 197 -26.80 36.76 -5.73
CA ALA A 197 -26.13 38.05 -5.62
C ALA A 197 -25.04 38.24 -6.70
N ALA A 198 -24.23 37.21 -6.97
CA ALA A 198 -23.22 37.23 -8.03
C ALA A 198 -23.85 37.37 -9.42
N LEU A 199 -24.93 36.63 -9.71
CA LEU A 199 -25.67 36.73 -10.97
C LEU A 199 -26.26 38.12 -11.17
N GLN A 200 -26.87 38.71 -10.15
CA GLN A 200 -27.41 40.07 -10.20
C GLN A 200 -26.31 41.09 -10.46
N HIS A 201 -25.14 40.92 -9.84
CA HIS A 201 -23.98 41.78 -10.06
C HIS A 201 -23.43 41.68 -11.48
N LEU A 202 -23.32 40.46 -12.03
CA LEU A 202 -22.89 40.23 -13.40
C LEU A 202 -23.88 40.84 -14.41
N LYS A 203 -25.19 40.67 -14.20
CA LYS A 203 -26.23 41.27 -15.05
C LYS A 203 -26.16 42.80 -15.06
N LYS A 204 -26.00 43.42 -13.88
CA LYS A 204 -25.80 44.89 -13.78
C LYS A 204 -24.56 45.37 -14.53
N LYS A 205 -23.45 44.63 -14.45
CA LYS A 205 -22.23 44.96 -15.21
C LYS A 205 -22.45 44.83 -16.71
N TRP A 206 -23.16 43.79 -17.14
CA TRP A 206 -23.52 43.60 -18.53
C TRP A 206 -24.38 44.75 -19.04
N ASP A 207 -25.41 45.15 -18.28
CA ASP A 207 -26.27 46.30 -18.62
C ASP A 207 -25.46 47.59 -18.77
N ALA A 208 -24.53 47.85 -17.85
CA ALA A 208 -23.65 49.03 -17.92
C ALA A 208 -22.75 49.03 -19.18
N LEU A 209 -22.13 47.90 -19.51
CA LEU A 209 -21.33 47.79 -20.75
C LEU A 209 -22.20 47.87 -22.00
N HIS A 210 -23.41 47.35 -21.94
CA HIS A 210 -24.37 47.43 -23.03
C HIS A 210 -24.83 48.87 -23.27
N GLU A 211 -25.07 49.65 -22.22
CA GLU A 211 -25.33 51.09 -22.34
C GLU A 211 -24.15 51.83 -23.00
N GLU A 212 -22.91 51.52 -22.62
CA GLU A 212 -21.72 52.11 -23.25
C GLU A 212 -21.62 51.73 -24.74
N TYR A 213 -21.93 50.48 -25.07
CA TYR A 213 -21.99 50.01 -26.45
C TYR A 213 -23.08 50.74 -27.25
N GLN A 214 -24.26 50.96 -26.67
CA GLN A 214 -25.36 51.70 -27.31
C GLN A 214 -25.02 53.18 -27.53
N ARG A 215 -24.20 53.78 -26.66
CA ARG A 215 -23.73 55.17 -26.79
C ARG A 215 -22.68 55.35 -27.91
N LEU A 216 -22.22 54.27 -28.55
CA LEU A 216 -21.26 54.37 -29.64
C LEU A 216 -21.83 55.16 -30.84
N PRO A 217 -21.00 56.00 -31.49
CA PRO A 217 -21.43 56.71 -32.69
C PRO A 217 -21.68 55.73 -33.85
N LEU A 218 -22.70 56.02 -34.66
CA LEU A 218 -23.11 55.19 -35.81
C LEU A 218 -21.95 54.95 -36.81
N ILE A 219 -21.06 55.94 -36.95
CA ILE A 219 -19.93 55.92 -37.87
C ILE A 219 -18.64 55.62 -37.10
N ILE A 220 -18.08 54.43 -37.34
CA ILE A 220 -16.86 53.92 -36.69
C ILE A 220 -15.75 53.77 -37.74
N GLU A 221 -15.14 54.90 -38.11
CA GLU A 221 -14.11 54.92 -39.17
C GLU A 221 -12.71 54.60 -38.65
N THR A 222 -12.33 55.17 -37.51
CA THR A 222 -10.97 55.06 -36.96
C THR A 222 -10.71 53.68 -36.37
N MET A 223 -9.48 53.16 -36.57
CA MET A 223 -9.06 51.86 -36.03
C MET A 223 -9.19 51.78 -34.50
N SER A 224 -8.94 52.88 -33.78
CA SER A 224 -9.13 52.96 -32.32
C SER A 224 -10.59 52.75 -31.91
N LYS A 225 -11.54 53.38 -32.62
CA LYS A 225 -12.98 53.23 -32.35
C LYS A 225 -13.45 51.79 -32.65
N LYS A 226 -12.91 51.16 -33.71
CA LYS A 226 -13.17 49.74 -34.01
C LYS A 226 -12.62 48.81 -32.94
N ALA A 227 -11.40 49.06 -32.45
CA ALA A 227 -10.81 48.30 -31.37
C ALA A 227 -11.59 48.44 -30.07
N PHE A 228 -12.04 49.65 -29.73
CA PHE A 228 -12.87 49.91 -28.55
C PHE A 228 -14.23 49.20 -28.62
N LYS A 229 -14.90 49.26 -29.78
CA LYS A 229 -16.12 48.49 -30.02
C LYS A 229 -15.87 46.99 -29.82
N LYS A 230 -14.81 46.46 -30.42
CA LYS A 230 -14.45 45.05 -30.29
C LYS A 230 -14.18 44.67 -28.82
N SER A 231 -13.48 45.51 -28.06
CA SER A 231 -13.25 45.22 -26.63
C SER A 231 -14.54 45.20 -25.81
N LEU A 232 -15.52 46.05 -26.14
CA LEU A 232 -16.83 46.01 -25.50
C LEU A 232 -17.58 44.71 -25.85
N GLU A 233 -17.57 44.30 -27.12
CA GLU A 233 -18.19 43.04 -27.57
C GLU A 233 -17.52 41.83 -26.91
N ASP A 234 -16.19 41.80 -26.86
CA ASP A 234 -15.44 40.72 -26.22
C ASP A 234 -15.75 40.66 -24.72
N ALA A 235 -15.84 41.80 -24.03
CA ALA A 235 -16.20 41.87 -22.61
C ALA A 235 -17.66 41.44 -22.34
N MET A 236 -18.61 41.86 -23.17
CA MET A 236 -20.01 41.41 -23.09
C MET A 236 -20.10 39.89 -23.29
N ASN A 237 -19.43 39.35 -24.31
CA ASN A 237 -19.38 37.92 -24.58
C ASN A 237 -18.75 37.11 -23.44
N GLN A 238 -17.79 37.68 -22.70
CA GLN A 238 -17.23 37.05 -21.50
C GLN A 238 -18.28 36.99 -20.38
N LEU A 239 -18.95 38.10 -20.10
CA LEU A 239 -20.02 38.14 -19.09
C LEU A 239 -21.17 37.18 -19.44
N ASP A 240 -21.57 37.07 -20.71
CA ASP A 240 -22.61 36.13 -21.13
C ASP A 240 -22.21 34.67 -20.88
N LYS A 241 -20.94 34.32 -21.12
CA LYS A 241 -20.41 32.99 -20.79
C LYS A 241 -20.42 32.75 -19.28
N ASP A 242 -19.99 33.73 -18.50
CA ASP A 242 -19.93 33.63 -17.04
C ASP A 242 -21.33 33.48 -16.43
N ILE A 243 -22.31 34.27 -16.90
CA ILE A 243 -23.72 34.17 -16.49
C ILE A 243 -24.26 32.78 -16.87
N CYS A 244 -24.00 32.32 -18.11
CA CYS A 244 -24.46 31.00 -18.56
C CYS A 244 -23.88 29.86 -17.71
N LEU A 245 -22.59 29.95 -17.33
CA LEU A 245 -21.96 28.97 -16.45
C LEU A 245 -22.64 28.95 -15.06
N LEU A 246 -22.85 30.12 -14.46
CA LEU A 246 -23.50 30.22 -13.16
C LEU A 246 -24.98 29.79 -13.17
N GLU A 247 -25.71 30.04 -14.26
CA GLU A 247 -27.12 29.63 -14.39
C GLU A 247 -27.24 28.11 -14.65
N LYS A 248 -26.34 27.55 -15.46
CA LYS A 248 -26.35 26.12 -15.82
C LYS A 248 -25.99 25.20 -14.65
N PHE A 249 -25.07 25.62 -13.79
CA PHE A 249 -24.60 24.79 -12.67
C PHE A 249 -25.20 25.27 -11.34
N PRO A 250 -26.11 24.49 -10.71
CA PRO A 250 -26.74 24.87 -9.45
C PRO A 250 -25.82 24.74 -8.24
N ILE A 251 -24.87 23.80 -8.29
CA ILE A 251 -23.92 23.55 -7.20
C ILE A 251 -22.53 23.95 -7.71
N ILE A 252 -21.91 24.92 -7.03
CA ILE A 252 -20.61 25.48 -7.38
C ILE A 252 -19.72 25.41 -6.15
N TYR A 253 -18.53 24.87 -6.34
CA TYR A 253 -17.52 24.69 -5.30
C TYR A 253 -16.41 25.73 -5.48
N ILE A 254 -16.08 26.46 -4.42
CA ILE A 254 -15.03 27.48 -4.41
C ILE A 254 -13.83 26.95 -3.65
N THR A 255 -12.65 27.07 -4.25
CA THR A 255 -11.37 26.91 -3.53
C THR A 255 -11.08 28.20 -2.77
N LYS A 256 -10.83 28.11 -1.46
CA LYS A 256 -10.24 29.25 -0.71
C LYS A 256 -8.81 29.45 -1.21
N ASN A 257 -8.56 30.61 -1.81
CA ASN A 257 -7.22 31.12 -2.14
C ASN A 257 -6.67 31.95 -0.98
#